data_AF-A0A1N7NWS0-F1
#
_entry.id   AF-A0A1N7NWS0-F1
#
_cell.length_a   1.000
_cell.length_b   1.000
_cell.length_c   1.000
_cell.angle_alpha   90.00
_cell.angle_beta   90.00
_cell.angle_gamma   90.00
#
_symmetry.space_group_name_H-M   'P 1'
#
loop_
_entity.id
_entity.type
_entity.pdbx_description
1 polymer ?
#
loop_
_entity_poly.entity_id
_entity_poly.type
_entity_poly.pdbx_seq_one_letter_code
_entity_poly.pdbx_strand_id
1 'polypeptide(L)'
;MTGNRFYDKIHNWLLPVPEQQCDVFPPLHHYQTPFQKLILDYLAWNGINKKGNVTSNKVYPTRMEILEAKSTLRKCGFSTGVYLEKLVVSEFLEMKRNIPDLDSETFIPVFEDSFHNLKLTQFATLEAQKSNKILKEYYDTIKMFLIEIQACLKIKYLRTRIECNFSEIGSWNNPTRVEEFVTPFAKVGLNCHKSAKFSINYFINPHLKELIGESLGDTLEKQFNEFITGEMKDLIKLIPLNRRYDRYFEELLRFSRTHPNYKAFITDKNSL
;
A
#
# COMPACT_ATOMS: atom_id res chain seq x y z
N MET A 1 41.56 -48.38 16.15
CA MET A 1 41.78 -47.03 16.72
C MET A 1 40.71 -46.11 16.16
N THR A 2 39.60 -46.03 16.88
CA THR A 2 38.35 -45.33 16.52
C THR A 2 38.24 -44.13 17.45
N GLY A 3 38.78 -43.00 17.00
CA GLY A 3 38.73 -41.74 17.75
C GLY A 3 39.18 -40.62 16.84
N ASN A 4 38.22 -40.00 16.14
CA ASN A 4 38.28 -38.57 15.76
C ASN A 4 37.08 -38.08 14.94
N ARG A 5 36.18 -38.95 14.44
CA ARG A 5 35.02 -38.48 13.66
C ARG A 5 34.02 -37.59 14.43
N PHE A 6 34.03 -37.63 15.78
CA PHE A 6 33.18 -36.75 16.59
C PHE A 6 33.85 -35.40 16.89
N TYR A 7 35.17 -35.38 17.09
CA TYR A 7 35.94 -34.16 17.25
C TYR A 7 36.00 -33.34 15.96
N ASP A 8 36.14 -33.99 14.80
CA ASP A 8 36.15 -33.30 13.50
C ASP A 8 34.81 -32.59 13.18
N LYS A 9 33.68 -33.15 13.66
CA LYS A 9 32.36 -32.52 13.49
C LYS A 9 32.16 -31.32 14.40
N ILE A 10 32.71 -31.34 15.61
CA ILE A 10 32.64 -30.20 16.55
C ILE A 10 33.62 -29.10 16.14
N HIS A 11 34.82 -29.46 15.66
CA HIS A 11 35.84 -28.51 15.21
C HIS A 11 35.38 -27.72 13.97
N ASN A 12 34.70 -28.36 13.01
CA ASN A 12 34.09 -27.69 11.85
C ASN A 12 32.85 -26.85 12.18
N TRP A 13 32.28 -27.01 13.38
CA TRP A 13 31.16 -26.21 13.86
C TRP A 13 31.62 -24.98 14.65
N LEU A 14 32.77 -25.06 15.32
CA LEU A 14 33.30 -24.00 16.19
C LEU A 14 34.34 -23.09 15.51
N LEU A 15 34.97 -23.53 14.42
CA LEU A 15 35.93 -22.74 13.65
C LEU A 15 35.56 -22.81 12.16
N PRO A 16 34.88 -21.78 11.59
CA PRO A 16 34.64 -21.75 10.17
C PRO A 16 35.98 -21.71 9.41
N VAL A 17 35.98 -22.39 8.27
CA VAL A 17 36.99 -22.54 7.21
C VAL A 17 38.04 -21.40 7.15
N PRO A 18 39.34 -21.70 6.89
CA PRO A 18 40.41 -20.69 6.87
C PRO A 18 40.09 -19.50 5.96
N GLU A 19 40.39 -18.28 6.44
CA GLU A 19 40.23 -16.96 5.79
C GLU A 19 41.00 -16.77 4.46
N GLN A 20 41.39 -17.83 3.76
CA GLN A 20 42.17 -17.78 2.52
C GLN A 20 41.47 -18.42 1.31
N GLN A 21 40.15 -18.63 1.38
CA GLN A 21 39.30 -18.79 0.18
C GLN A 21 38.29 -17.64 0.02
N CYS A 22 38.52 -16.53 0.71
CA CYS A 22 37.74 -15.30 0.58
C CYS A 22 38.43 -14.32 -0.37
N ASP A 23 38.63 -14.70 -1.64
CA ASP A 23 39.01 -13.73 -2.70
C ASP A 23 38.56 -14.21 -4.10
N VAL A 24 37.41 -14.88 -4.15
CA VAL A 24 36.58 -14.85 -5.34
C VAL A 24 35.22 -14.39 -4.86
N PHE A 25 34.95 -13.09 -5.01
CA PHE A 25 33.58 -12.61 -4.98
C PHE A 25 32.79 -13.51 -5.94
N PRO A 26 31.80 -14.29 -5.47
CA PRO A 26 30.85 -14.83 -6.42
C PRO A 26 30.33 -13.62 -7.21
N PRO A 27 30.14 -13.72 -8.54
CA PRO A 27 29.50 -12.64 -9.27
C PRO A 27 28.26 -12.26 -8.48
N LEU A 28 28.05 -10.95 -8.27
CA LEU A 28 26.84 -10.38 -7.69
C LEU A 28 25.65 -10.88 -8.51
N HIS A 29 25.18 -12.09 -8.22
CA HIS A 29 23.88 -12.54 -8.60
C HIS A 29 22.95 -11.74 -7.71
N HIS A 30 22.64 -10.52 -8.15
CA HIS A 30 21.53 -9.76 -7.63
C HIS A 30 20.32 -10.70 -7.64
N TYR A 31 19.84 -11.07 -6.46
CA TYR A 31 18.62 -11.86 -6.33
C TYR A 31 17.46 -10.98 -6.81
N GLN A 32 17.23 -10.95 -8.13
CA GLN A 32 16.08 -10.29 -8.69
C GLN A 32 14.85 -11.03 -8.18
N THR A 33 14.02 -10.33 -7.40
CA THR A 33 12.72 -10.89 -7.05
C THR A 33 11.94 -11.13 -8.35
N PRO A 34 10.98 -12.07 -8.38
CA PRO A 34 10.14 -12.25 -9.56
C PRO A 34 9.50 -10.94 -10.03
N PHE A 35 9.17 -10.04 -9.10
CA PHE A 35 8.62 -8.71 -9.41
C PHE A 35 9.66 -7.78 -10.07
N GLN A 36 10.90 -7.79 -9.60
CA GLN A 36 12.01 -7.04 -10.21
C GLN A 36 12.32 -7.52 -11.64
N LYS A 37 12.31 -8.84 -11.87
CA LYS A 37 12.43 -9.41 -13.22
C LYS A 37 11.30 -8.92 -14.13
N LEU A 38 10.06 -8.90 -13.63
CA LEU A 38 8.91 -8.42 -14.39
C LEU A 38 9.05 -6.94 -14.80
N ILE A 39 9.59 -6.09 -13.92
CA ILE A 39 9.88 -4.67 -14.24
C ILE A 39 10.89 -4.58 -15.39
N LEU A 40 11.97 -5.35 -15.34
CA LEU A 40 12.96 -5.39 -16.42
C LEU A 40 12.39 -5.86 -17.75
N ASP A 41 11.57 -6.92 -17.71
CA ASP A 41 10.92 -7.44 -18.89
C ASP A 41 10.04 -6.35 -19.54
N TYR A 42 9.27 -5.61 -18.74
CA TYR A 42 8.47 -4.48 -19.24
C TYR A 42 9.28 -3.35 -19.85
N LEU A 43 10.41 -2.98 -19.24
CA LEU A 43 11.30 -1.98 -19.82
C LEU A 43 11.87 -2.47 -21.17
N ALA A 44 12.35 -3.71 -21.23
CA ALA A 44 12.92 -4.30 -22.45
C ALA A 44 11.90 -4.42 -23.58
N TRP A 45 10.66 -4.85 -23.28
CA TRP A 45 9.58 -4.96 -24.27
C TRP A 45 9.17 -3.59 -24.82
N ASN A 46 9.37 -2.53 -24.04
CA ASN A 46 9.15 -1.15 -24.44
C ASN A 46 10.41 -0.47 -25.02
N GLY A 47 11.46 -1.25 -25.35
CA GLY A 47 12.64 -0.78 -26.06
C GLY A 47 13.69 -0.10 -25.18
N ILE A 48 13.55 -0.17 -23.85
CA ILE A 48 14.51 0.37 -22.88
C ILE A 48 15.52 -0.73 -22.55
N ASN A 49 16.76 -0.55 -22.98
CA ASN A 49 17.81 -1.54 -22.72
C ASN A 49 18.39 -1.42 -21.30
N LYS A 50 19.28 -2.33 -20.91
CA LYS A 50 19.90 -2.34 -19.57
C LYS A 50 20.58 -1.03 -19.19
N LYS A 51 21.16 -0.31 -20.15
CA LYS A 51 21.81 1.01 -19.94
C LYS A 51 20.81 2.17 -19.83
N GLY A 52 19.50 1.87 -19.87
CA GLY A 52 18.44 2.86 -19.82
C GLY A 52 18.22 3.62 -21.13
N ASN A 53 18.82 3.18 -22.24
CA ASN A 53 18.64 3.85 -23.54
C ASN A 53 17.36 3.36 -24.20
N VAL A 54 16.54 4.30 -24.69
CA VAL A 54 15.38 4.02 -25.52
C VAL A 54 15.87 3.69 -26.92
N THR A 55 15.59 2.48 -27.39
CA THR A 55 15.96 1.99 -28.71
C THR A 55 14.72 1.74 -29.55
N SER A 56 14.84 1.88 -30.87
CA SER A 56 13.75 1.55 -31.81
C SER A 56 13.44 0.04 -31.86
N ASN A 57 14.36 -0.78 -31.36
CA ASN A 57 14.26 -2.24 -31.38
C ASN A 57 13.50 -2.72 -30.15
N LYS A 58 12.17 -2.69 -30.21
CA LYS A 58 11.33 -3.35 -29.21
C LYS A 58 11.65 -4.84 -29.18
N VAL A 59 11.93 -5.37 -27.99
CA VAL A 59 12.05 -6.80 -27.79
C VAL A 59 10.65 -7.39 -27.82
N TYR A 60 10.34 -8.20 -28.82
CA TYR A 60 9.08 -8.93 -28.84
C TYR A 60 9.19 -10.16 -27.94
N PRO A 61 8.42 -10.24 -26.84
CA PRO A 61 8.52 -11.38 -25.95
C PRO A 61 8.03 -12.64 -26.62
N THR A 62 8.72 -13.74 -26.33
CA THR A 62 8.27 -15.08 -26.66
C THR A 62 6.99 -15.44 -25.90
N ARG A 63 6.25 -16.41 -26.41
CA ARG A 63 5.05 -16.93 -25.73
C ARG A 63 5.34 -17.41 -24.30
N MET A 64 6.51 -17.99 -24.07
CA MET A 64 6.92 -18.48 -22.74
C MET A 64 7.15 -17.33 -21.78
N GLU A 65 7.86 -16.28 -22.20
CA GLU A 65 8.09 -15.08 -21.38
C GLU A 65 6.77 -14.38 -21.01
N ILE A 66 5.82 -14.30 -21.95
CA ILE A 66 4.48 -13.77 -21.68
C ILE A 66 3.76 -14.60 -20.61
N LEU A 67 3.87 -15.93 -20.66
CA LEU A 67 3.22 -16.82 -19.69
C LEU A 67 3.89 -16.72 -18.30
N GLU A 68 5.22 -16.64 -18.26
CA GLU A 68 5.98 -16.40 -17.02
C GLU A 68 5.59 -15.08 -16.38
N ALA A 69 5.59 -13.98 -17.15
CA ALA A 69 5.20 -12.66 -16.67
C ALA A 69 3.75 -12.65 -16.14
N LYS A 70 2.82 -13.30 -16.84
CA LYS A 70 1.43 -13.47 -16.37
C LYS A 70 1.34 -14.27 -15.07
N SER A 71 2.15 -15.31 -14.92
CA SER A 71 2.22 -16.10 -13.69
C SER A 71 2.75 -15.26 -12.52
N THR A 72 3.83 -14.50 -12.75
CA THR A 72 4.42 -13.58 -11.78
C THR A 72 3.43 -12.49 -11.37
N LEU A 73 2.77 -11.82 -12.32
CA LEU A 73 1.73 -10.83 -12.05
C LEU A 73 0.64 -11.37 -11.12
N ARG A 74 0.16 -12.59 -11.40
CA ARG A 74 -0.87 -13.24 -10.58
C ARG A 74 -0.36 -13.57 -9.18
N LYS A 75 0.89 -14.04 -9.04
CA LYS A 75 1.54 -14.23 -7.73
C LYS A 75 1.67 -12.90 -6.97
N CYS A 76 1.91 -11.81 -7.68
CA CYS A 76 1.89 -10.44 -7.14
C CYS A 76 0.46 -9.89 -6.96
N GLY A 77 -0.60 -10.67 -7.23
CA GLY A 77 -2.01 -10.32 -7.02
C GLY A 77 -2.63 -9.40 -8.08
N PHE A 78 -1.98 -9.18 -9.21
CA PHE A 78 -2.54 -8.42 -10.34
C PHE A 78 -3.38 -9.32 -11.23
N SER A 79 -4.57 -8.84 -11.62
CA SER A 79 -5.41 -9.50 -12.62
C SER A 79 -4.98 -9.18 -14.06
N THR A 80 -4.37 -8.01 -14.26
CA THR A 80 -3.82 -7.54 -15.53
C THR A 80 -2.55 -6.74 -15.29
N GLY A 81 -1.59 -6.84 -16.22
CA GLY A 81 -0.32 -6.10 -16.17
C GLY A 81 -0.35 -4.76 -16.91
N VAL A 82 -1.42 -4.45 -17.64
CA VAL A 82 -1.44 -3.30 -18.58
C VAL A 82 -1.18 -1.96 -17.90
N TYR A 83 -1.74 -1.73 -16.70
CA TYR A 83 -1.53 -0.49 -15.98
C TYR A 83 -0.14 -0.44 -15.32
N LEU A 84 0.34 -1.59 -14.84
CA LEU A 84 1.66 -1.69 -14.21
C LEU A 84 2.78 -1.47 -15.24
N GLU A 85 2.68 -2.08 -16.42
CA GLU A 85 3.63 -1.88 -17.52
C GLU A 85 3.71 -0.40 -17.93
N LYS A 86 2.55 0.25 -18.14
CA LYS A 86 2.49 1.70 -18.43
C LYS A 86 3.14 2.53 -17.34
N LEU A 87 2.88 2.20 -16.08
CA LEU A 87 3.46 2.90 -14.94
C LEU A 87 4.98 2.74 -14.89
N VAL A 88 5.49 1.51 -15.02
CA VAL A 88 6.93 1.21 -15.05
C VAL A 88 7.64 2.05 -16.11
N VAL A 89 7.12 2.05 -17.34
CA VAL A 89 7.71 2.80 -18.45
C VAL A 89 7.62 4.31 -18.22
N SER A 90 6.48 4.80 -17.75
CA SER A 90 6.28 6.23 -17.48
C SER A 90 7.23 6.75 -16.40
N GLU A 91 7.34 6.07 -15.26
CA GLU A 91 8.21 6.49 -14.16
C GLU A 91 9.69 6.36 -14.53
N PHE A 92 10.07 5.32 -15.27
CA PHE A 92 11.43 5.21 -15.79
C PHE A 92 11.81 6.41 -16.66
N LEU A 93 10.96 6.77 -17.62
CA LEU A 93 11.22 7.89 -18.53
C LEU A 93 11.23 9.23 -17.80
N GLU A 94 10.38 9.41 -16.79
CA GLU A 94 10.39 10.61 -15.95
C GLU A 94 11.69 10.72 -15.14
N MET A 95 12.11 9.63 -14.48
CA MET A 95 13.36 9.62 -13.72
C MET A 95 14.59 9.79 -14.63
N LYS A 96 14.61 9.16 -15.81
CA LYS A 96 15.71 9.28 -16.79
C LYS A 96 15.91 10.71 -17.29
N ARG A 97 14.85 11.53 -17.36
CA ARG A 97 14.95 12.96 -17.70
C ARG A 97 15.72 13.75 -16.64
N ASN A 98 15.57 13.36 -15.37
CA ASN A 98 16.23 14.02 -14.24
C ASN A 98 17.61 13.41 -13.92
N ILE A 99 17.83 12.15 -14.28
CA ILE A 99 19.06 11.39 -14.04
C ILE A 99 19.50 10.75 -15.37
N PRO A 100 20.30 11.45 -16.20
CA PRO A 100 20.68 10.98 -17.53
C PRO A 100 21.40 9.64 -17.55
N ASP A 101 22.13 9.30 -16.48
CA ASP A 101 22.86 8.03 -16.35
C ASP A 101 22.04 6.90 -15.70
N LEU A 102 20.74 7.12 -15.45
CA LEU A 102 19.87 6.10 -14.87
C LEU A 102 19.80 4.87 -15.77
N ASP A 103 20.24 3.74 -15.24
CA ASP A 103 20.10 2.44 -15.87
C ASP A 103 18.90 1.66 -15.32
N SER A 104 18.54 0.57 -15.98
CA SER A 104 17.35 -0.19 -15.60
C SER A 104 17.52 -0.91 -14.26
N GLU A 105 18.75 -1.28 -13.88
CA GLU A 105 19.02 -2.02 -12.64
C GLU A 105 18.92 -1.09 -11.42
N THR A 106 19.35 0.16 -11.56
CA THR A 106 19.26 1.23 -10.55
C THR A 106 17.84 1.72 -10.37
N PHE A 107 17.03 1.72 -11.43
CA PHE A 107 15.61 2.12 -11.36
C PHE A 107 14.75 1.16 -10.53
N ILE A 108 14.96 -0.15 -10.67
CA ILE A 108 14.11 -1.18 -10.06
C ILE A 108 13.90 -1.02 -8.55
N PRO A 109 14.95 -0.93 -7.70
CA PRO A 109 14.75 -0.82 -6.26
C PRO A 109 14.00 0.47 -5.90
N VAL A 110 14.27 1.58 -6.61
CA VAL A 110 13.56 2.85 -6.38
C VAL A 110 12.08 2.75 -6.76
N PHE A 111 11.78 2.06 -7.86
CA PHE A 111 10.40 1.81 -8.26
C PHE A 111 9.67 0.92 -7.25
N GLU A 112 10.29 -0.19 -6.82
CA GLU A 112 9.69 -1.12 -5.87
C GLU A 112 9.43 -0.46 -4.50
N ASP A 113 10.41 0.29 -3.99
CA ASP A 113 10.29 1.00 -2.71
C ASP A 113 9.20 2.09 -2.75
N SER A 114 9.06 2.78 -3.88
CA SER A 114 8.08 3.86 -4.05
C SER A 114 6.73 3.42 -4.64
N PHE A 115 6.54 2.11 -4.89
CA PHE A 115 5.34 1.62 -5.56
C PHE A 115 4.11 1.76 -4.66
N HIS A 116 3.03 2.27 -5.25
CA HIS A 116 1.72 2.36 -4.63
C HIS A 116 0.61 2.23 -5.69
N ASN A 117 -0.47 1.50 -5.40
CA ASN A 117 -1.54 1.26 -6.39
C ASN A 117 -2.22 2.55 -6.85
N LEU A 118 -2.19 3.61 -6.03
CA LEU A 118 -2.71 4.94 -6.40
C LEU A 118 -2.09 5.44 -7.71
N LYS A 119 -0.81 5.18 -7.94
CA LYS A 119 -0.09 5.57 -9.16
C LYS A 119 -0.65 4.91 -10.42
N LEU A 120 -1.35 3.77 -10.29
CA LEU A 120 -1.99 3.08 -11.42
C LEU A 120 -3.26 3.81 -11.91
N THR A 121 -3.87 4.66 -11.08
CA THR A 121 -5.15 5.31 -11.39
C THR A 121 -5.09 6.21 -12.63
N GLN A 122 -3.94 6.83 -12.90
CA GLN A 122 -3.73 7.66 -14.10
C GLN A 122 -3.82 6.86 -15.40
N PHE A 123 -3.60 5.54 -15.36
CA PHE A 123 -3.66 4.66 -16.53
C PHE A 123 -4.96 3.85 -16.63
N ALA A 124 -5.84 3.97 -15.64
CA ALA A 124 -7.13 3.31 -15.64
C ALA A 124 -8.06 3.86 -16.74
N THR A 125 -9.14 3.14 -17.04
CA THR A 125 -10.16 3.63 -17.99
C THR A 125 -10.80 4.92 -17.46
N LEU A 126 -11.29 5.78 -18.37
CA LEU A 126 -12.00 7.01 -18.00
C LEU A 126 -13.20 6.74 -17.07
N GLU A 127 -13.90 5.63 -17.28
CA GLU A 127 -14.99 5.18 -16.40
C GLU A 127 -14.50 4.86 -14.99
N ALA A 128 -13.39 4.12 -14.87
CA ALA A 128 -12.80 3.82 -13.56
C ALA A 128 -12.29 5.08 -12.87
N GLN A 129 -11.70 6.04 -13.60
CA GLN A 129 -11.27 7.32 -13.05
C GLN A 129 -12.44 8.16 -12.54
N LYS A 130 -13.54 8.24 -13.30
CA LYS A 130 -14.78 8.89 -12.86
C LYS A 130 -15.35 8.23 -11.60
N SER A 131 -15.42 6.90 -11.59
CA SER A 131 -15.89 6.13 -10.43
C SER A 131 -15.01 6.36 -9.20
N ASN A 132 -13.68 6.37 -9.35
CA ASN A 132 -12.74 6.67 -8.26
C ASN A 132 -12.94 8.08 -7.70
N LYS A 133 -13.18 9.08 -8.57
CA LYS A 133 -13.44 10.46 -8.16
C LYS A 133 -14.71 10.54 -7.31
N ILE A 134 -15.81 9.94 -7.78
CA ILE A 134 -17.08 9.90 -7.04
C ILE A 134 -16.88 9.20 -5.69
N LEU A 135 -16.17 8.07 -5.65
CA LEU A 135 -15.94 7.36 -4.40
C LEU A 135 -15.06 8.14 -3.42
N LYS A 136 -14.12 8.95 -3.92
CA LYS A 136 -13.32 9.86 -3.09
C LYS A 136 -14.19 10.96 -2.47
N GLU A 137 -15.06 11.59 -3.26
CA GLU A 137 -16.03 12.58 -2.76
C GLU A 137 -16.94 11.97 -1.68
N TYR A 138 -17.34 10.71 -1.87
CA TYR A 138 -18.13 9.96 -0.90
C TYR A 138 -17.36 9.70 0.40
N TYR A 139 -16.09 9.29 0.29
CA TYR A 139 -15.21 9.12 1.44
C TYR A 139 -15.02 10.44 2.22
N ASP A 140 -14.84 11.55 1.52
CA ASP A 140 -14.69 12.87 2.15
C ASP A 140 -15.99 13.31 2.85
N THR A 141 -17.15 12.98 2.28
CA THR A 141 -18.46 13.20 2.93
C THR A 141 -18.58 12.41 4.23
N ILE A 142 -18.17 11.13 4.24
CA ILE A 142 -18.15 10.31 5.47
C ILE A 142 -17.25 10.94 6.53
N LYS A 143 -16.05 11.42 6.14
CA LYS A 143 -15.12 12.10 7.06
C LYS A 143 -15.77 13.34 7.68
N MET A 144 -16.38 14.19 6.86
CA MET A 144 -17.02 15.41 7.34
C MET A 144 -18.14 15.12 8.33
N PHE A 145 -18.99 14.14 8.03
CA PHE A 145 -20.04 13.71 8.94
C PHE A 145 -19.47 13.20 10.28
N LEU A 146 -18.39 12.43 10.27
CA LEU A 146 -17.72 12.00 11.51
C LEU A 146 -17.17 13.18 12.31
N ILE A 147 -16.62 14.20 11.65
CA ILE A 147 -16.14 15.43 12.30
C ILE A 147 -17.30 16.18 12.95
N GLU A 148 -18.46 16.27 12.29
CA GLU A 148 -19.67 16.89 12.86
C GLU A 148 -20.14 16.17 14.12
N ILE A 149 -20.20 14.83 14.09
CA ILE A 149 -20.52 14.03 15.28
C ILE A 149 -19.52 14.33 16.40
N GLN A 150 -18.21 14.39 16.09
CA GLN A 150 -17.21 14.74 17.09
C GLN A 150 -17.43 16.13 17.69
N ALA A 151 -17.77 17.14 16.89
CA ALA A 151 -17.97 18.51 17.37
C ALA A 151 -19.10 18.63 18.42
N CYS A 152 -20.06 17.70 18.42
CA CYS A 152 -21.14 17.61 19.42
C CYS A 152 -20.70 16.99 20.76
N LEU A 153 -19.54 16.33 20.82
CA LEU A 153 -19.12 15.56 22.00
C LEU A 153 -18.42 16.43 23.05
N LYS A 154 -18.82 16.26 24.32
CA LYS A 154 -18.20 16.99 25.43
C LYS A 154 -16.77 16.50 25.71
N ILE A 155 -16.55 15.20 25.60
CA ILE A 155 -15.29 14.55 25.99
C ILE A 155 -14.22 14.77 24.92
N LYS A 156 -13.11 15.40 25.30
CA LYS A 156 -11.98 15.70 24.40
C LYS A 156 -11.40 14.45 23.72
N TYR A 157 -11.32 13.33 24.45
CA TYR A 157 -10.86 12.06 23.90
C TYR A 157 -11.70 11.65 22.68
N LEU A 158 -13.03 11.70 22.78
CA LEU A 158 -13.93 11.35 21.66
C LEU A 158 -13.87 12.33 20.48
N ARG A 159 -13.42 13.56 20.74
CA ARG A 159 -13.13 14.58 19.71
C ARG A 159 -11.75 14.43 19.06
N THR A 160 -10.94 13.49 19.54
CA THR A 160 -9.63 13.22 18.94
C THR A 160 -9.83 12.35 17.71
N ARG A 161 -9.15 12.69 16.62
CA ARG A 161 -9.12 11.88 15.40
C ARG A 161 -7.70 11.77 14.88
N ILE A 162 -7.44 10.73 14.11
CA ILE A 162 -6.17 10.48 13.47
C ILE A 162 -6.44 10.38 11.98
N GLU A 163 -5.74 11.22 11.21
CA GLU A 163 -5.79 11.19 9.75
C GLU A 163 -4.43 10.76 9.22
N CYS A 164 -4.46 9.77 8.32
CA CYS A 164 -3.28 9.19 7.71
C CYS A 164 -3.34 9.38 6.21
N ASN A 165 -2.28 9.92 5.62
CA ASN A 165 -2.09 9.92 4.18
C ASN A 165 -0.93 8.99 3.81
N PHE A 166 -1.20 7.99 2.98
CA PHE A 166 -0.23 7.00 2.52
C PHE A 166 0.21 7.26 1.07
N SER A 167 -0.28 8.32 0.41
CA SER A 167 0.10 8.65 -0.98
C SER A 167 1.59 8.96 -1.13
N GLU A 168 2.23 9.44 -0.06
CA GLU A 168 3.63 9.88 -0.06
C GLU A 168 4.59 8.84 0.55
N ILE A 169 4.05 7.79 1.20
CA ILE A 169 4.85 6.73 1.80
C ILE A 169 4.60 5.47 0.98
N GLY A 170 5.27 5.43 -0.16
CA GLY A 170 5.39 4.21 -0.94
C GLY A 170 5.95 3.09 -0.07
N SER A 171 5.29 1.95 -0.10
CA SER A 171 5.84 0.72 0.46
C SER A 171 5.13 -0.43 -0.21
N TRP A 172 5.92 -1.30 -0.86
CA TRP A 172 5.42 -2.57 -1.41
C TRP A 172 4.68 -3.44 -0.38
N ASN A 173 4.92 -3.22 0.92
CA ASN A 173 4.28 -3.95 2.00
C ASN A 173 2.83 -3.50 2.28
N ASN A 174 2.43 -2.30 1.83
CA ASN A 174 1.05 -1.82 1.96
C ASN A 174 0.63 -0.91 0.79
N PRO A 175 0.64 -1.42 -0.46
CA PRO A 175 0.45 -0.59 -1.65
C PRO A 175 -1.01 -0.20 -1.89
N THR A 176 -1.92 -0.63 -1.00
CA THR A 176 -3.36 -0.48 -1.19
C THR A 176 -3.96 0.68 -0.43
N ARG A 177 -3.45 1.05 0.75
CA ARG A 177 -4.11 2.07 1.58
C ARG A 177 -3.78 3.45 1.04
N VAL A 178 -4.79 4.26 0.75
CA VAL A 178 -4.61 5.64 0.26
C VAL A 178 -4.70 6.60 1.43
N GLU A 179 -5.82 6.55 2.16
CA GLU A 179 -6.08 7.41 3.31
C GLU A 179 -6.77 6.59 4.41
N GLU A 180 -6.54 6.97 5.67
CA GLU A 180 -7.24 6.40 6.82
C GLU A 180 -7.68 7.52 7.77
N PHE A 181 -8.91 7.41 8.25
CA PHE A 181 -9.53 8.32 9.21
C PHE A 181 -10.02 7.49 10.39
N VAL A 182 -9.54 7.81 11.59
CA VAL A 182 -9.80 7.02 12.80
C VAL A 182 -10.25 7.93 13.92
N THR A 183 -11.36 7.58 14.57
CA THR A 183 -11.86 8.17 15.82
C THR A 183 -11.92 7.08 16.90
N PRO A 184 -12.20 7.40 18.17
CA PRO A 184 -12.38 6.38 19.21
C PRO A 184 -13.57 5.43 18.99
N PHE A 185 -14.47 5.75 18.06
CA PHE A 185 -15.70 5.00 17.84
C PHE A 185 -15.91 4.54 16.39
N ALA A 186 -15.12 5.03 15.43
CA ALA A 186 -15.24 4.64 14.03
C ALA A 186 -13.91 4.75 13.27
N LYS A 187 -13.71 3.85 12.31
CA LYS A 187 -12.59 3.87 11.37
C LYS A 187 -13.13 3.83 9.94
N VAL A 188 -12.55 4.64 9.06
CA VAL A 188 -12.85 4.65 7.63
C VAL A 188 -11.55 4.76 6.84
N GLY A 189 -11.30 3.85 5.92
CA GLY A 189 -10.11 3.83 5.09
C GLY A 189 -10.45 3.80 3.61
N LEU A 190 -9.82 4.67 2.83
CA LEU A 190 -9.85 4.65 1.37
C LEU A 190 -8.71 3.78 0.87
N ASN A 191 -9.02 2.84 -0.02
CA ASN A 191 -8.05 1.90 -0.57
C ASN A 191 -8.07 1.96 -2.10
N CYS A 192 -6.95 1.62 -2.73
CA CYS A 192 -6.79 1.44 -4.15
C CYS A 192 -6.34 0.01 -4.44
N HIS A 193 -7.14 -0.72 -5.20
CA HIS A 193 -6.81 -2.08 -5.63
C HIS A 193 -5.82 -2.08 -6.79
N LYS A 194 -5.18 -3.22 -7.03
CA LYS A 194 -4.27 -3.46 -8.17
C LYS A 194 -4.96 -3.30 -9.54
N SER A 195 -6.29 -3.32 -9.58
CA SER A 195 -7.11 -2.96 -10.74
C SER A 195 -7.28 -1.45 -10.94
N ALA A 196 -6.57 -0.62 -10.16
CA ALA A 196 -6.67 0.83 -10.15
C ALA A 196 -8.05 1.37 -9.78
N LYS A 197 -8.84 0.60 -9.03
CA LYS A 197 -10.18 0.98 -8.53
C LYS A 197 -10.15 1.25 -7.03
N PHE A 198 -10.89 2.26 -6.59
CA PHE A 198 -11.03 2.58 -5.18
C PHE A 198 -12.06 1.69 -4.48
N SER A 199 -11.88 1.55 -3.17
CA SER A 199 -12.86 0.98 -2.24
C SER A 199 -12.76 1.65 -0.87
N ILE A 200 -13.86 1.66 -0.14
CA ILE A 200 -13.93 2.18 1.23
C ILE A 200 -14.12 1.00 2.16
N ASN A 201 -13.26 0.92 3.17
CA ASN A 201 -13.42 0.00 4.27
C ASN A 201 -13.78 0.78 5.51
N TYR A 202 -14.75 0.31 6.29
CA TYR A 202 -15.12 0.97 7.53
C TYR A 202 -15.26 -0.03 8.68
N PHE A 203 -15.27 0.53 9.90
CA PHE A 203 -15.56 -0.17 11.13
C PHE A 203 -16.25 0.79 12.09
N ILE A 204 -17.25 0.29 12.80
CA ILE A 204 -17.97 0.99 13.87
C ILE A 204 -17.75 0.20 15.15
N ASN A 205 -17.38 0.89 16.23
CA ASN A 205 -17.18 0.27 17.53
C ASN A 205 -18.51 -0.33 18.03
N PRO A 206 -18.57 -1.61 18.44
CA PRO A 206 -19.79 -2.21 18.97
C PRO A 206 -20.41 -1.46 20.15
N HIS A 207 -19.60 -0.71 20.91
CA HIS A 207 -20.06 0.12 22.03
C HIS A 207 -20.36 1.57 21.61
N LEU A 208 -20.69 1.83 20.33
CA LEU A 208 -20.91 3.16 19.78
C LEU A 208 -21.86 4.01 20.65
N LYS A 209 -23.04 3.47 20.98
CA LYS A 209 -24.10 4.18 21.72
C LYS A 209 -23.66 4.51 23.16
N GLU A 210 -22.87 3.64 23.78
CA GLU A 210 -22.27 3.92 25.09
C GLU A 210 -21.24 5.05 25.02
N LEU A 211 -20.51 5.15 23.90
CA LEU A 211 -19.45 6.15 23.71
C LEU A 211 -20.00 7.53 23.35
N ILE A 212 -20.94 7.61 22.41
CA ILE A 212 -21.40 8.90 21.84
C ILE A 212 -22.86 9.23 22.17
N GLY A 213 -23.55 8.37 22.92
CA GLY A 213 -24.98 8.49 23.22
C GLY A 213 -25.86 7.87 22.15
N GLU A 214 -27.05 7.41 22.54
CA GLU A 214 -27.98 6.69 21.66
C GLU A 214 -28.37 7.52 20.43
N SER A 215 -28.79 8.77 20.60
CA SER A 215 -29.25 9.62 19.48
C SER A 215 -28.18 9.82 18.40
N LEU A 216 -26.93 10.10 18.78
CA LEU A 216 -25.84 10.26 17.81
C LEU A 216 -25.40 8.90 17.25
N GLY A 217 -25.42 7.85 18.07
CA GLY A 217 -25.15 6.48 17.66
C GLY A 217 -26.11 5.99 16.59
N ASP A 218 -27.42 6.15 16.80
CA ASP A 218 -28.48 5.81 15.85
C ASP A 218 -28.35 6.60 14.55
N THR A 219 -28.04 7.90 14.66
CA THR A 219 -27.82 8.77 13.49
C THR A 219 -26.63 8.27 12.65
N LEU A 220 -25.54 7.90 13.31
CA LEU A 220 -24.35 7.38 12.64
C LEU A 220 -24.60 6.01 12.01
N GLU A 221 -25.23 5.08 12.73
CA GLU A 221 -25.61 3.77 12.21
C GLU A 221 -26.51 3.90 10.99
N LYS A 222 -27.54 4.76 11.05
CA LYS A 222 -28.43 5.03 9.92
C LYS A 222 -27.66 5.55 8.71
N GLN A 223 -26.77 6.52 8.91
CA GLN A 223 -25.98 7.08 7.82
C GLN A 223 -25.10 6.02 7.14
N PHE A 224 -24.41 5.16 7.92
CA PHE A 224 -23.64 4.06 7.35
C PHE A 224 -24.52 2.99 6.67
N ASN A 225 -25.71 2.73 7.19
CA ASN A 225 -26.67 1.83 6.55
C ASN A 225 -27.14 2.36 5.18
N GLU A 226 -27.39 3.66 5.06
CA GLU A 226 -27.70 4.30 3.78
C GLU A 226 -26.51 4.17 2.81
N PHE A 227 -25.28 4.33 3.31
CA PHE A 227 -24.07 4.19 2.50
C PHE A 227 -23.88 2.76 1.95
N ILE A 228 -24.11 1.72 2.77
CA ILE A 228 -23.91 0.32 2.33
C ILE A 228 -25.09 -0.28 1.56
N THR A 229 -26.25 0.38 1.55
CA THR A 229 -27.43 -0.08 0.79
C THR A 229 -27.62 0.67 -0.52
N GLY A 230 -26.94 1.81 -0.69
CA GLY A 230 -26.96 2.63 -1.91
C GLY A 230 -26.15 2.07 -3.08
N GLU A 231 -25.93 2.94 -4.08
CA GLU A 231 -25.26 2.60 -5.35
C GLU A 231 -23.82 2.09 -5.18
N MET A 232 -23.16 2.43 -4.06
CA MET A 232 -21.76 2.10 -3.79
C MET A 232 -21.56 0.85 -2.93
N LYS A 233 -22.63 0.07 -2.66
CA LYS A 233 -22.61 -1.09 -1.75
C LYS A 233 -21.46 -2.08 -1.99
N ASP A 234 -21.08 -2.32 -3.24
CA ASP A 234 -20.05 -3.31 -3.58
C ASP A 234 -18.62 -2.78 -3.34
N LEU A 235 -18.50 -1.46 -3.19
CA LEU A 235 -17.24 -0.73 -2.98
C LEU A 235 -17.04 -0.31 -1.53
N ILE A 236 -18.08 -0.39 -0.69
CA ILE A 236 -18.05 -0.03 0.74
C ILE A 236 -18.20 -1.30 1.57
N LYS A 237 -17.20 -1.64 2.38
CA LYS A 237 -17.18 -2.89 3.15
C LYS A 237 -16.92 -2.66 4.63
N LEU A 238 -17.74 -3.29 5.46
CA LEU A 238 -17.43 -3.42 6.88
C LEU A 238 -16.28 -4.40 7.04
N ILE A 239 -15.20 -3.97 7.71
CA ILE A 239 -14.09 -4.86 8.07
C ILE A 239 -14.11 -5.07 9.58
N PRO A 240 -14.30 -6.31 10.06
CA PRO A 240 -14.21 -6.59 11.48
C PRO A 240 -12.78 -6.34 11.96
N LEU A 241 -12.65 -5.74 13.14
CA LEU A 241 -11.38 -5.62 13.83
C LEU A 241 -11.19 -6.85 14.73
N ASN A 242 -10.22 -7.68 14.37
CA ASN A 242 -9.78 -8.83 15.19
C ASN A 242 -8.95 -8.41 16.41
N ARG A 243 -9.24 -7.23 16.97
CA ARG A 243 -8.59 -6.69 18.17
C ARG A 243 -9.48 -5.68 18.86
N ARG A 244 -9.21 -5.47 20.15
CA ARG A 244 -9.80 -4.41 20.97
C ARG A 244 -9.54 -3.03 20.35
N TYR A 245 -10.62 -2.34 19.97
CA TYR A 245 -10.56 -1.10 19.20
C TYR A 245 -10.00 0.08 20.02
N ASP A 246 -10.33 0.13 21.31
CA ASP A 246 -9.78 1.09 22.26
C ASP A 246 -8.25 1.03 22.31
N ARG A 247 -7.68 -0.17 22.43
CA ARG A 247 -6.23 -0.36 22.41
C ARG A 247 -5.60 0.04 21.08
N TYR A 248 -6.26 -0.31 19.97
CA TYR A 248 -5.81 0.09 18.65
C TYR A 248 -5.75 1.61 18.48
N PHE A 249 -6.79 2.31 18.92
CA PHE A 249 -6.84 3.77 18.81
C PHE A 249 -5.71 4.42 19.63
N GLU A 250 -5.49 3.96 20.85
CA GLU A 250 -4.39 4.43 21.71
C GLU A 250 -3.00 4.16 21.11
N GLU A 251 -2.80 2.99 20.51
CA GLU A 251 -1.56 2.66 19.79
C GLU A 251 -1.32 3.61 18.61
N LEU A 252 -2.36 3.85 17.80
CA LEU A 252 -2.27 4.82 16.69
C LEU A 252 -1.99 6.24 17.19
N LEU A 253 -2.62 6.64 18.30
CA LEU A 253 -2.40 7.95 18.88
C LEU A 253 -0.95 8.11 19.35
N ARG A 254 -0.33 7.05 19.87
CA ARG A 254 1.11 7.03 20.17
C ARG A 254 1.94 7.10 18.89
N PHE A 255 1.59 6.35 17.85
CA PHE A 255 2.31 6.40 16.57
C PHE A 255 2.27 7.77 15.91
N SER A 256 1.17 8.52 16.06
CA SER A 256 1.06 9.89 15.53
C SER A 256 2.09 10.87 16.09
N ARG A 257 2.74 10.54 17.21
CA ARG A 257 3.80 11.36 17.81
C ARG A 257 5.18 11.08 17.21
N THR A 258 5.37 9.93 16.58
CA THR A 258 6.67 9.45 16.09
C THR A 258 6.71 9.25 14.57
N HIS A 259 5.54 9.14 13.92
CA HIS A 259 5.42 8.87 12.50
C HIS A 259 4.69 10.05 11.81
N PRO A 260 5.37 10.81 10.94
CA PRO A 260 4.86 12.08 10.42
C PRO A 260 3.61 11.97 9.53
N ASN A 261 3.33 10.78 9.00
CA ASN A 261 2.14 10.50 8.20
C ASN A 261 0.88 10.25 9.02
N TYR A 262 1.00 10.07 10.34
CA TYR A 262 -0.12 9.95 11.24
C TYR A 262 -0.32 11.29 11.93
N LYS A 263 -1.37 12.02 11.58
CA LYS A 263 -1.65 13.33 12.15
C LYS A 263 -2.83 13.24 13.10
N ALA A 264 -2.61 13.53 14.37
CA ALA A 264 -3.67 13.62 15.37
C ALA A 264 -4.25 15.03 15.41
N PHE A 265 -5.57 15.11 15.39
CA PHE A 265 -6.33 16.35 15.49
C PHE A 265 -7.33 16.25 16.64
N ILE A 266 -7.66 17.40 17.23
CA ILE A 266 -8.77 17.53 18.17
C ILE A 266 -9.79 18.42 17.49
N THR A 267 -11.00 17.90 17.27
CA THR A 267 -12.11 18.66 16.71
C THR A 267 -12.60 19.66 17.76
N ASP A 268 -12.78 20.92 17.36
CA ASP A 268 -13.36 21.94 18.24
C ASP A 268 -14.81 21.61 18.55
N LYS A 269 -15.24 21.97 19.76
CA LYS A 269 -16.61 21.74 20.19
C LYS A 269 -17.48 22.83 19.57
N ASN A 270 -18.66 22.46 19.07
CA ASN A 270 -19.65 23.45 18.66
C ASN A 270 -20.06 24.31 19.86
N SER A 271 -20.00 25.64 19.68
CA SER A 271 -20.47 26.65 20.61
C SER A 271 -22.00 26.75 20.52
N LEU A 272 -22.70 25.71 20.94
CA LEU A 272 -24.15 25.73 21.17
C LEU A 272 -24.41 25.92 22.67
#